data_AF-B7R6G2-F1
#
_entry.id   AF-B7R6G2-F1
#
_cell.length_a   1.000
_cell.length_b   1.000
_cell.length_c   1.000
_cell.angle_alpha   90.00
_cell.angle_beta   90.00
_cell.angle_gamma   90.00
#
_symmetry.space_group_name_H-M   'P 1'
#
loop_
_entity.id
_entity.type
_entity.pdbx_description
1 polymer ?
#
loop_
_entity_poly.entity_id
_entity_poly.type
_entity_poly.pdbx_seq_one_letter_code
_entity_poly.pdbx_strand_id
1 'polypeptide(L)'
;MIELHVWVYFLTLASYIIAGFVKGWNTAYLTAGAVVFGLPIVLIVVSIIYDKFEEADVKEKAEELLKNLKIDIEKVYEPESWYRVYHCVLISEKINTKCAVTCYKDSDEVHSVRLSPEWIRANKSTYQKCGWVIKEIIAKALKEAKK
;
A
#
# COMPACT_ATOMS: atom_id res chain seq x y z
N MET A 1 -22.59 -2.44 5.39
CA MET A 1 -22.60 -1.51 6.56
C MET A 1 -22.16 -0.09 6.16
N ILE A 2 -21.10 0.07 5.35
CA ILE A 2 -20.64 1.37 4.80
C ILE A 2 -21.70 2.05 3.93
N GLU A 3 -22.38 1.27 3.08
CA GLU A 3 -23.40 1.78 2.15
C GLU A 3 -24.58 2.47 2.85
N LEU A 4 -25.08 1.92 3.97
CA LEU A 4 -26.16 2.49 4.76
C LEU A 4 -25.78 3.86 5.38
N HIS A 5 -24.52 4.00 5.84
CA HIS A 5 -24.03 5.24 6.44
C HIS A 5 -23.91 6.36 5.40
N VAL A 6 -23.51 6.02 4.18
CA VAL A 6 -23.45 6.96 3.06
C VAL A 6 -24.85 7.46 2.71
N TRP A 7 -25.85 6.56 2.63
CA TRP A 7 -27.24 6.95 2.38
C TRP A 7 -27.82 7.85 3.48
N VAL A 8 -27.58 7.54 4.76
CA VAL A 8 -28.02 8.37 5.88
C VAL A 8 -27.36 9.76 5.86
N TYR A 9 -26.08 9.85 5.48
CA TYR A 9 -25.37 11.11 5.33
C TYR A 9 -25.98 11.99 4.22
N PHE A 10 -26.29 11.42 3.05
CA PHE A 10 -26.92 12.17 1.97
C PHE A 10 -28.35 12.60 2.31
N LEU A 11 -29.14 11.76 3.00
CA LEU A 11 -30.49 12.12 3.44
C LEU A 11 -30.49 13.24 4.48
N THR A 12 -29.53 13.23 5.42
CA THR A 12 -29.37 14.29 6.43
C THR A 12 -28.87 15.59 5.81
N LEU A 13 -27.94 15.52 4.85
CA LEU A 13 -27.49 16.69 4.07
C LEU A 13 -28.63 17.29 3.23
N ALA A 14 -29.42 16.46 2.53
CA ALA A 14 -30.57 16.91 1.75
C ALA A 14 -31.62 17.56 2.64
N SER A 15 -31.93 16.96 3.80
CA SER A 15 -32.87 17.50 4.78
C SER A 15 -32.39 18.85 5.34
N TYR A 16 -31.09 18.99 5.59
CA TYR A 16 -30.48 20.25 6.02
C TYR A 16 -30.56 21.33 4.94
N ILE A 17 -30.34 21.00 3.67
CA ILE A 17 -30.48 21.96 2.56
C ILE A 17 -31.95 22.41 2.42
N ILE A 18 -32.90 21.47 2.45
CA ILE A 18 -34.33 21.77 2.34
C ILE A 18 -34.80 22.66 3.51
N ALA A 19 -34.38 22.35 4.74
CA ALA A 19 -34.72 23.18 5.90
C ALA A 19 -34.10 24.59 5.84
N GLY A 20 -32.94 24.76 5.19
CA GLY A 20 -32.35 26.08 4.92
C GLY A 20 -33.18 26.91 3.94
N PHE A 21 -33.74 26.29 2.89
CA PHE A 21 -34.66 26.95 1.96
C PHE A 21 -36.00 27.33 2.62
N VAL A 22 -36.50 26.51 3.56
CA VAL A 22 -37.78 26.78 4.25
C VAL A 22 -37.65 27.82 5.36
N LYS A 23 -36.56 27.78 6.15
CA LYS A 23 -36.39 28.64 7.34
C LYS A 23 -35.51 29.88 7.12
N GLY A 24 -34.91 30.00 5.93
CA GLY A 24 -33.99 31.08 5.59
C GLY A 24 -32.55 30.80 6.04
N TRP A 25 -31.60 31.18 5.19
CA TRP A 25 -30.17 30.99 5.41
C TRP A 25 -29.61 32.07 6.35
N ASN A 26 -29.86 31.96 7.65
CA ASN A 26 -29.22 32.82 8.63
C ASN A 26 -27.81 32.31 8.99
N THR A 27 -26.95 33.18 9.49
CA THR A 27 -25.53 32.90 9.78
C THR A 27 -25.35 31.69 10.70
N ALA A 28 -26.20 31.55 11.72
CA ALA A 28 -26.18 30.39 12.64
C ALA A 28 -26.53 29.06 11.96
N TYR A 29 -27.38 29.10 10.92
CA TYR A 29 -27.74 27.92 10.16
C TYR A 29 -26.56 27.49 9.28
N LEU A 30 -25.96 28.43 8.55
CA LEU A 30 -24.80 28.19 7.68
C LEU A 30 -23.58 27.68 8.46
N THR A 31 -23.31 28.23 9.65
CA THR A 31 -22.21 27.75 10.50
C THR A 31 -22.46 26.34 11.00
N ALA A 32 -23.70 25.98 11.37
CA ALA A 32 -24.04 24.61 11.74
C ALA A 32 -23.83 23.62 10.58
N GLY A 33 -24.14 24.01 9.34
CA GLY A 33 -23.88 23.17 8.16
C GLY A 33 -22.40 22.98 7.87
N ALA A 34 -21.62 24.07 7.96
CA ALA A 34 -20.17 24.02 7.79
C ALA A 34 -19.49 23.11 8.83
N VAL A 35 -19.96 23.15 10.08
CA VAL A 35 -19.41 22.30 11.16
C VAL A 35 -19.87 20.85 11.05
N VAL A 36 -21.15 20.60 10.75
CA VAL A 36 -21.71 19.24 10.73
C VAL A 36 -21.36 18.47 9.46
N PHE A 37 -21.28 19.15 8.31
CA PHE A 37 -21.02 18.50 7.02
C PHE A 37 -19.68 18.91 6.41
N GLY A 38 -19.24 20.16 6.58
CA GLY A 38 -17.96 20.62 6.05
C GLY A 38 -16.75 20.01 6.77
N LEU A 39 -16.75 20.02 8.11
CA LEU A 39 -15.63 19.50 8.91
C LEU A 39 -15.37 18.01 8.66
N PRO A 40 -16.36 17.09 8.63
CA PRO A 40 -16.10 15.70 8.31
C PRO A 40 -15.54 15.49 6.90
N ILE A 41 -16.02 16.23 5.90
CA ILE A 41 -15.48 16.14 4.53
C ILE A 41 -14.01 16.59 4.50
N VAL A 42 -13.68 17.69 5.17
CA VAL A 42 -12.30 18.17 5.27
C VAL A 42 -11.42 17.14 5.96
N LEU A 43 -11.88 16.53 7.06
CA LEU A 43 -11.12 15.49 7.76
C LEU A 43 -10.91 14.26 6.87
N ILE A 44 -11.91 13.82 6.09
CA ILE A 44 -11.77 12.71 5.14
C ILE A 44 -10.71 13.05 4.08
N VAL A 45 -10.76 14.25 3.50
CA VAL A 45 -9.77 14.68 2.50
C VAL A 45 -8.37 14.75 3.10
N VAL A 46 -8.22 15.27 4.31
CA VAL A 46 -6.93 15.31 5.02
C VAL A 46 -6.41 13.90 5.30
N SER A 47 -7.26 12.96 5.72
CA SER A 47 -6.87 11.55 5.90
C SER A 47 -6.39 10.91 4.59
N ILE A 48 -7.11 11.10 3.48
CA ILE A 48 -6.69 10.57 2.17
C ILE A 48 -5.34 11.16 1.75
N ILE A 49 -5.13 12.46 1.98
CA ILE A 49 -3.86 13.12 1.67
C ILE A 49 -2.74 12.55 2.55
N TYR A 50 -2.99 12.38 3.85
CA TYR A 50 -2.02 11.83 4.80
C TYR A 50 -1.62 10.40 4.42
N ASP A 51 -2.59 9.54 4.10
CA ASP A 51 -2.35 8.17 3.66
C ASP A 51 -1.45 8.14 2.40
N LYS A 52 -1.67 9.05 1.44
CA LYS A 52 -0.82 9.17 0.24
C LYS A 52 0.59 9.64 0.56
N PHE A 53 0.76 10.56 1.51
CA PHE A 53 2.09 10.99 1.94
C PHE A 53 2.83 9.86 2.66
N GLU A 54 2.15 9.09 3.50
CA GLU A 54 2.73 7.92 4.17
C GLU A 54 3.14 6.86 3.14
N GLU A 55 2.31 6.59 2.13
CA GLU A 55 2.65 5.66 1.05
C GLU A 55 3.90 6.11 0.27
N ALA A 56 4.04 7.42 0.01
CA ALA A 56 5.21 7.98 -0.66
C ALA A 56 6.49 7.85 0.17
N ASP A 57 6.44 8.19 1.47
CA ASP A 57 7.59 8.04 2.39
C ASP A 57 8.00 6.56 2.54
N VAL A 58 7.03 5.66 2.61
CA VAL A 58 7.28 4.21 2.65
C VAL A 58 7.97 3.72 1.38
N LYS A 59 7.57 4.23 0.20
CA LYS A 59 8.20 3.91 -1.08
C LYS A 59 9.62 4.44 -1.18
N GLU A 60 9.85 5.70 -0.83
CA GLU A 60 11.18 6.31 -0.84
C GLU A 60 12.15 5.54 0.07
N LYS A 61 11.73 5.19 1.29
CA LYS A 61 12.54 4.37 2.20
C LYS A 61 12.84 2.98 1.65
N ALA A 62 11.87 2.34 1.00
CA ALA A 62 12.08 1.02 0.40
C ALA A 62 13.07 1.08 -0.77
N GLU A 63 13.00 2.11 -1.61
CA GLU A 63 13.94 2.37 -2.70
C GLU A 63 15.34 2.65 -2.17
N GLU A 64 15.47 3.44 -1.10
CA GLU A 64 16.76 3.71 -0.47
C GLU A 64 17.40 2.43 0.11
N LEU A 65 16.60 1.56 0.74
CA LEU A 65 17.06 0.28 1.26
C LEU A 65 17.53 -0.68 0.17
N LEU A 66 16.87 -0.64 -1.00
CA LEU A 66 17.17 -1.48 -2.15
C LEU A 66 17.97 -0.73 -3.22
N LYS A 67 18.63 0.37 -2.86
CA LYS A 67 19.46 1.11 -3.81
C LYS A 67 20.56 0.21 -4.35
N ASN A 68 20.76 0.27 -5.68
CA ASN A 68 21.72 -0.56 -6.41
C ASN A 68 21.47 -2.07 -6.22
N LEU A 69 20.19 -2.48 -6.14
CA LEU A 69 19.80 -3.86 -5.97
C LEU A 69 20.40 -4.79 -7.03
N LYS A 70 21.01 -5.87 -6.57
CA LYS A 70 21.40 -7.04 -7.36
C LYS A 70 20.71 -8.27 -6.79
N ILE A 71 20.16 -9.08 -7.69
CA ILE A 71 19.54 -10.36 -7.36
C ILE A 71 20.40 -11.44 -7.97
N ASP A 72 21.10 -12.20 -7.14
CA ASP A 72 21.86 -13.37 -7.57
C ASP A 72 21.01 -14.63 -7.38
N ILE A 73 20.89 -15.46 -8.40
CA ILE A 73 20.06 -16.67 -8.37
C ILE A 73 20.96 -17.86 -8.04
N GLU A 74 20.86 -18.37 -6.82
CA GLU A 74 21.65 -19.52 -6.36
C GLU A 74 21.09 -20.83 -6.93
N LYS A 75 19.77 -20.99 -6.92
CA LYS A 75 19.12 -22.23 -7.31
C LYS A 75 17.72 -22.00 -7.83
N VAL A 76 17.36 -22.70 -8.89
CA VAL A 76 15.97 -22.78 -9.38
C VAL A 76 15.40 -24.13 -8.97
N TYR A 77 14.23 -24.11 -8.34
CA TYR A 77 13.46 -25.30 -7.98
C TYR A 77 12.14 -25.28 -8.75
N GLU A 78 11.91 -26.32 -9.54
CA GLU A 78 10.69 -26.50 -10.33
C GLU A 78 9.91 -27.70 -9.79
N PRO A 79 9.05 -27.52 -8.76
CA PRO A 79 8.15 -28.58 -8.31
C PRO A 79 7.20 -29.01 -9.45
N GLU A 80 6.61 -30.21 -9.37
CA GLU A 80 5.59 -30.67 -10.34
C GLU A 80 4.33 -29.78 -10.39
N SER A 81 4.17 -28.86 -9.44
CA SER A 81 3.12 -27.83 -9.44
C SER A 81 3.29 -26.77 -10.55
N TRP A 82 2.33 -25.84 -10.65
CA TRP A 82 2.36 -24.69 -11.57
C TRP A 82 3.38 -23.59 -11.22
N TYR A 83 4.24 -23.82 -10.22
CA TYR A 83 5.18 -22.82 -9.71
C TYR A 83 6.63 -23.17 -10.01
N ARG A 84 7.42 -22.11 -10.18
CA ARG A 84 8.89 -22.14 -10.22
C ARG A 84 9.41 -21.25 -9.09
N VAL A 85 10.31 -21.79 -8.26
CA VAL A 85 10.87 -21.09 -7.10
C VAL A 85 12.34 -20.77 -7.37
N TYR A 86 12.67 -19.48 -7.35
CA TYR A 86 14.03 -18.97 -7.44
C TYR A 86 14.56 -18.71 -6.04
N HIS A 87 15.50 -19.52 -5.59
CA HIS A 87 16.30 -19.22 -4.40
C HIS A 87 17.41 -18.25 -4.80
N CYS A 88 17.47 -17.14 -4.10
CA CYS A 88 18.30 -16.00 -4.47
C CYS A 88 18.99 -15.37 -3.27
N VAL A 89 20.02 -14.57 -3.54
CA VAL A 89 20.60 -13.63 -2.59
C VAL A 89 20.32 -12.23 -3.09
N LEU A 90 19.71 -11.43 -2.23
CA LEU A 90 19.50 -10.00 -2.43
C LEU A 90 20.69 -9.26 -1.87
N ILE A 91 21.34 -8.48 -2.74
CA ILE A 91 22.47 -7.65 -2.38
C ILE A 91 22.14 -6.21 -2.77
N SER A 92 22.05 -5.33 -1.79
CA SER A 92 22.00 -3.88 -1.93
C SER A 92 23.03 -3.26 -1.00
N GLU A 93 23.15 -1.93 -1.01
CA GLU A 93 24.02 -1.22 -0.08
C GLU A 93 23.66 -1.47 1.39
N LYS A 94 22.38 -1.69 1.71
CA LYS A 94 21.87 -1.84 3.08
C LYS A 94 21.34 -3.24 3.41
N ILE A 95 21.13 -4.09 2.40
CA ILE A 95 20.55 -5.41 2.56
C ILE A 95 21.45 -6.45 1.92
N ASN A 96 21.85 -7.45 2.69
CA ASN A 96 22.43 -8.68 2.17
C ASN A 96 21.68 -9.85 2.82
N THR A 97 20.78 -10.48 2.07
CA THR A 97 19.94 -11.54 2.62
C THR A 97 19.47 -12.55 1.59
N LYS A 98 19.20 -13.77 2.05
CA LYS A 98 18.58 -14.80 1.22
C LYS A 98 17.12 -14.48 0.93
N CYS A 99 16.67 -14.86 -0.25
CA CYS A 99 15.30 -14.75 -0.71
C CYS A 99 14.83 -16.00 -1.44
N ALA A 100 13.51 -16.12 -1.54
CA ALA A 100 12.84 -17.03 -2.44
C ALA A 100 11.75 -16.27 -3.20
N VAL A 101 11.84 -16.26 -4.53
CA VAL A 101 10.82 -15.69 -5.41
C VAL A 101 10.08 -16.82 -6.10
N THR A 102 8.77 -16.88 -5.91
CA THR A 102 7.90 -17.87 -6.56
C THR A 102 7.22 -17.22 -7.75
N CYS A 103 7.38 -17.82 -8.93
CA CYS A 103 6.74 -17.41 -10.18
C CYS A 103 5.79 -18.49 -10.67
N TYR A 104 4.74 -18.12 -11.41
CA TYR A 104 3.95 -19.06 -12.20
C TYR A 104 4.77 -19.52 -13.42
N LYS A 105 4.73 -20.81 -13.76
CA LYS A 105 5.47 -21.37 -14.89
C LYS A 105 5.01 -20.82 -16.24
N ASP A 106 3.71 -20.58 -16.39
CA ASP A 106 3.09 -20.26 -17.68
C ASP A 106 3.22 -18.78 -18.06
N SER A 107 3.27 -17.89 -17.07
CA SER A 107 3.30 -16.43 -17.29
C SER A 107 4.58 -15.75 -16.81
N ASP A 108 5.47 -16.50 -16.14
CA ASP A 108 6.61 -15.97 -15.38
C ASP A 108 6.24 -14.85 -14.38
N GLU A 109 4.95 -14.71 -14.07
CA GLU A 109 4.44 -13.70 -13.16
C GLU A 109 4.80 -14.06 -11.72
N VAL A 110 5.29 -13.08 -10.97
CA VAL A 110 5.73 -13.28 -9.58
C VAL A 110 4.50 -13.45 -8.70
N HIS A 111 4.32 -14.65 -8.15
CA HIS A 111 3.28 -14.97 -7.19
C HIS A 111 3.62 -14.47 -5.78
N SER A 112 4.87 -14.67 -5.33
CA SER A 112 5.30 -14.21 -4.02
C SER A 112 6.80 -14.03 -3.89
N VAL A 113 7.21 -13.13 -3.00
CA VAL A 113 8.60 -12.91 -2.60
C VAL A 113 8.72 -13.14 -1.10
N ARG A 114 9.66 -13.99 -0.69
CA ARG A 114 9.97 -14.30 0.71
C ARG A 114 11.43 -13.92 1.00
N LEU A 115 11.64 -13.13 2.05
CA LEU A 115 12.97 -12.81 2.58
C LEU A 115 13.34 -13.80 3.69
N SER A 116 14.64 -13.89 4.01
CA SER A 116 15.13 -14.71 5.11
C SER A 116 14.40 -14.38 6.43
N PRO A 117 13.91 -15.39 7.17
CA PRO A 117 13.32 -15.19 8.49
C PRO A 117 14.26 -14.52 9.50
N GLU A 118 15.59 -14.65 9.31
CA GLU A 118 16.59 -14.00 10.14
C GLU A 118 16.60 -12.48 9.91
N TRP A 119 16.60 -12.07 8.64
CA TRP A 119 16.56 -10.65 8.29
C TRP A 119 15.23 -10.00 8.71
N ILE A 120 14.11 -10.71 8.54
CA ILE A 120 12.79 -10.22 8.98
C ILE A 120 12.77 -10.02 10.51
N ARG A 121 13.39 -10.92 11.28
CA ARG A 121 13.47 -10.78 12.75
C ARG A 121 14.35 -9.59 13.15
N ALA A 122 15.50 -9.42 12.52
CA ALA A 122 16.41 -8.31 12.79
C ALA A 122 15.83 -6.95 12.38
N ASN A 123 15.03 -6.92 11.30
CA ASN A 123 14.46 -5.69 10.72
C ASN A 123 12.94 -5.64 10.85
N LYS A 124 12.39 -6.12 11.97
CA LYS A 124 10.95 -6.30 12.17
C LYS A 124 10.15 -5.01 11.89
N SER A 125 10.59 -3.88 12.42
CA SER A 125 9.93 -2.58 12.24
C SER A 125 9.90 -2.15 10.77
N THR A 126 11.05 -2.26 10.08
CA THR A 126 11.19 -1.94 8.66
C THR A 126 10.33 -2.86 7.80
N TYR A 127 10.35 -4.16 8.07
CA TYR A 127 9.56 -5.12 7.31
C TYR A 127 8.05 -4.95 7.54
N GLN A 128 7.62 -4.59 8.76
CA GLN A 128 6.21 -4.30 9.03
C GLN A 128 5.70 -3.07 8.26
N LYS A 129 6.53 -2.02 8.11
CA LYS A 129 6.15 -0.78 7.43
C LYS A 129 6.33 -0.85 5.91
N CYS A 130 7.49 -1.32 5.45
CA CYS A 130 7.92 -1.26 4.05
C CYS A 130 7.94 -2.63 3.36
N GLY A 131 7.63 -3.73 4.07
CA GLY A 131 7.85 -5.09 3.55
C GLY A 131 7.05 -5.44 2.31
N TRP A 132 5.88 -4.81 2.09
CA TRP A 132 5.11 -4.99 0.87
C TRP A 132 5.79 -4.31 -0.34
N VAL A 133 6.20 -3.05 -0.20
CA VAL A 133 6.94 -2.32 -1.26
C VAL A 133 8.26 -3.01 -1.58
N ILE A 134 9.01 -3.45 -0.56
CA ILE A 134 10.26 -4.19 -0.75
C ILE A 134 10.03 -5.40 -1.66
N LYS A 135 8.95 -6.15 -1.46
CA LYS A 135 8.60 -7.30 -2.30
C LYS A 135 8.23 -6.90 -3.72
N GLU A 136 7.51 -5.80 -3.91
CA GLU A 136 7.17 -5.28 -5.24
C GLU A 136 8.42 -4.86 -6.03
N ILE A 137 9.35 -4.14 -5.40
CA ILE A 137 10.62 -3.74 -6.02
C ILE A 137 11.43 -4.97 -6.43
N ILE A 138 11.54 -5.98 -5.55
CA ILE A 138 12.24 -7.23 -5.84
C ILE A 138 11.58 -7.99 -6.99
N ALA A 139 10.25 -8.09 -7.00
CA ALA A 139 9.50 -8.76 -8.06
C ALA A 139 9.73 -8.07 -9.42
N LYS A 140 9.70 -6.73 -9.43
CA LYS A 140 9.97 -5.93 -10.62
C LYS A 140 11.41 -6.12 -11.12
N ALA A 141 12.40 -6.04 -10.22
CA ALA A 141 13.80 -6.21 -10.56
C ALA A 141 14.10 -7.62 -11.12
N LEU A 142 13.48 -8.68 -10.57
CA LEU A 142 13.61 -10.03 -11.11
C LEU A 142 13.03 -10.13 -12.52
N LYS A 143 11.88 -9.50 -12.77
CA LYS A 143 11.23 -9.49 -14.10
C LYS A 143 12.08 -8.75 -15.13
N GLU A 144 12.75 -7.67 -14.73
CA GLU A 144 13.66 -6.91 -15.59
C GLU A 144 14.95 -7.68 -15.87
N ALA A 145 15.51 -8.38 -14.88
CA ALA A 145 16.73 -9.18 -15.06
C ALA A 145 16.54 -10.42 -15.96
N LYS A 146 15.29 -10.85 -16.20
CA LYS A 146 14.95 -11.96 -17.10
C LYS A 146 14.70 -11.54 -18.54
N LYS A 147 14.56 -10.24 -18.82
CA LYS A 147 14.41 -9.72 -20.19
C LYS A 147 15.77 -9.56 -20.86
#